data_AF-A0A948JK28-F1
#
_entry.id   AF-A0A948JK28-F1
#
_cell.length_a   1.000
_cell.length_b   1.000
_cell.length_c   1.000
_cell.angle_alpha   90.00
_cell.angle_beta   90.00
_cell.angle_gamma   90.00
#
_symmetry.space_group_name_H-M   'P 1'
#
loop_
_entity.id
_entity.type
_entity.pdbx_description
1 polymer ?
#
loop_
_entity_poly.entity_id
_entity_poly.type
_entity_poly.pdbx_seq_one_letter_code
_entity_poly.pdbx_strand_id
1 'polypeptide(L)'
;MVWAVLIGVLVVVLLYILWQMDLLDKANKRLKQQMAAREQELLKLQQAAYQLAEQQKSVLLQQLQQVPAATVLSPVELKMCQLLVQTLPLLVKECCSKAITPQQVMKHQTQRLPDGAHLALMMKRHNRLTTLWQNNTMMSHLQLCTVAVALAQEETQAKAG
;
A
#
# COMPACT_ATOMS: atom_id res chain seq x y z
N MET A 1 31.11 -2.07 64.11
CA MET A 1 30.18 -1.00 63.70
C MET A 1 30.22 -0.71 62.19
N VAL A 2 31.39 -0.57 61.56
CA VAL A 2 31.53 -0.32 60.10
C VAL A 2 30.78 -1.33 59.22
N TRP A 3 30.83 -2.62 59.55
CA TRP A 3 30.09 -3.68 58.83
C TRP A 3 28.56 -3.51 58.88
N ALA A 4 28.01 -3.05 60.00
CA ALA A 4 26.57 -2.81 60.14
C ALA A 4 26.10 -1.63 59.27
N VAL A 5 26.94 -0.59 59.15
CA VAL A 5 26.67 0.57 58.27
C VAL A 5 26.73 0.15 56.80
N LEU A 6 27.72 -0.65 56.40
CA LEU A 6 27.82 -1.20 55.04
C LEU A 6 26.59 -2.04 54.66
N ILE A 7 26.13 -2.91 55.57
CA ILE A 7 24.92 -3.71 55.36
C ILE A 7 23.69 -2.80 55.22
N GLY A 8 23.56 -1.77 56.06
CA GLY A 8 22.47 -0.80 55.95
C GLY A 8 22.43 -0.07 54.61
N VAL A 9 23.57 0.42 54.12
CA VAL A 9 23.67 1.08 52.81
C VAL A 9 23.30 0.12 51.68
N LEU A 10 23.76 -1.13 51.76
CA LEU A 10 23.49 -2.14 50.73
C LEU A 10 21.99 -2.49 50.66
N VAL A 11 21.31 -2.56 51.80
CA VAL A 11 19.85 -2.74 51.87
C VAL A 11 19.10 -1.56 51.25
N VAL A 12 19.52 -0.32 51.52
CA VAL A 12 18.89 0.87 50.92
C VAL A 12 19.05 0.90 49.40
N VAL A 13 20.24 0.55 48.89
CA VAL A 13 20.49 0.46 47.44
C VAL A 13 19.63 -0.64 46.80
N LEU A 14 19.51 -1.81 47.44
CA LEU A 14 18.63 -2.89 46.98
C LEU A 14 17.16 -2.45 46.92
N LEU A 15 16.66 -1.78 47.95
CA LEU A 15 15.29 -1.25 47.97
C LEU A 15 15.06 -0.22 46.87
N TYR A 16 16.04 0.65 46.61
CA TYR A 16 15.97 1.63 45.52
C TYR A 16 15.91 0.94 44.14
N ILE A 17 16.73 -0.09 43.91
CA ILE A 17 16.72 -0.85 42.65
C ILE A 17 15.37 -1.58 42.47
N LEU A 18 14.84 -2.20 43.52
CA LEU A 18 13.54 -2.86 43.49
C LEU A 18 12.42 -1.87 43.15
N TRP A 19 12.46 -0.67 43.73
CA TRP A 19 11.51 0.40 43.41
C TRP A 19 11.60 0.83 41.94
N GLN A 20 12.81 1.02 41.42
CA GLN A 20 13.03 1.38 40.01
C GLN A 20 12.55 0.28 39.05
N MET A 21 12.76 -1.00 39.41
CA MET A 21 12.25 -2.13 38.62
C MET A 21 10.71 -2.15 38.57
N ASP A 22 10.01 -1.86 39.66
CA ASP A 22 8.54 -1.79 39.66
C ASP A 22 8.02 -0.62 38.81
N LEU A 23 8.70 0.53 38.85
CA LEU A 23 8.38 1.66 37.96
C LEU A 23 8.58 1.31 36.48
N LEU A 24 9.70 0.66 36.15
CA LEU A 24 10.02 0.20 34.80
C LEU A 24 9.02 -0.87 34.32
N ASP A 25 8.61 -1.80 35.18
CA ASP A 25 7.64 -2.83 34.85
C ASP A 25 6.26 -2.23 34.55
N LYS A 26 5.81 -1.28 35.36
CA LYS A 26 4.57 -0.52 35.12
C LYS A 26 4.63 0.27 33.81
N ALA A 27 5.75 0.94 33.52
CA ALA A 27 5.94 1.66 32.27
C ALA A 27 5.96 0.72 31.06
N ASN A 28 6.63 -0.43 31.16
CA ASN A 28 6.72 -1.43 30.10
C ASN A 28 5.34 -2.06 29.83
N LYS A 29 4.55 -2.37 30.87
CA LYS A 29 3.16 -2.83 30.72
C LYS A 29 2.29 -1.80 29.99
N ARG A 30 2.40 -0.52 30.34
CA ARG A 30 1.67 0.56 29.66
C ARG A 30 2.10 0.68 28.18
N LEU A 31 3.39 0.63 27.90
CA LEU A 31 3.90 0.67 26.52
C LEU A 31 3.41 -0.53 25.70
N LYS A 32 3.42 -1.75 26.28
CA LYS A 32 2.87 -2.94 25.62
C LYS A 32 1.39 -2.81 25.30
N GLN A 33 0.60 -2.25 26.24
CA GLN A 33 -0.82 -1.99 25.99
C GLN A 33 -1.03 -0.96 24.89
N GLN A 34 -0.25 0.13 24.88
CA GLN A 34 -0.30 1.13 23.82
C GLN A 34 0.09 0.55 22.47
N MET A 35 1.13 -0.29 22.41
CA MET A 35 1.54 -0.99 21.19
C MET A 35 0.42 -1.89 20.66
N ALA A 36 -0.18 -2.72 21.52
CA ALA A 36 -1.29 -3.59 21.12
C ALA A 36 -2.51 -2.79 20.61
N ALA A 37 -2.84 -1.66 21.25
CA ALA A 37 -3.90 -0.78 20.78
C ALA A 37 -3.59 -0.18 19.40
N ARG A 38 -2.36 0.27 19.18
CA ARG A 38 -1.90 0.80 17.88
C ARG A 38 -1.87 -0.26 16.79
N GLU A 39 -1.46 -1.48 17.11
CA GLU A 39 -1.54 -2.63 16.18
C GLU A 39 -2.98 -2.90 15.77
N GLN A 40 -3.93 -2.84 16.71
CA GLN A 40 -5.35 -3.02 16.42
C GLN A 40 -5.91 -1.88 15.55
N GLU A 41 -5.50 -0.63 15.77
CA GLU A 41 -5.85 0.50 14.91
C GLU A 41 -5.27 0.36 13.50
N LEU A 42 -4.01 -0.09 13.38
CA LEU A 42 -3.36 -0.35 12.10
C LEU A 42 -4.09 -1.44 11.31
N LEU A 43 -4.51 -2.52 11.96
CA LEU A 43 -5.30 -3.58 11.31
C LEU A 43 -6.65 -3.06 10.79
N LYS A 44 -7.34 -2.22 11.57
CA LYS A 44 -8.60 -1.59 11.13
C LYS A 44 -8.39 -0.68 9.94
N LEU A 45 -7.34 0.15 9.96
CA LEU A 45 -6.96 1.01 8.84
C LEU A 45 -6.60 0.20 7.60
N GLN A 46 -5.88 -0.91 7.76
CA GLN A 46 -5.54 -1.81 6.66
C GLN A 46 -6.80 -2.43 6.03
N GLN A 47 -7.76 -2.85 6.84
CA GLN A 47 -9.04 -3.38 6.35
C GLN A 47 -9.85 -2.30 5.62
N ALA A 48 -9.93 -1.09 6.17
CA ALA A 48 -10.60 0.04 5.53
C ALA A 48 -9.94 0.41 4.19
N ALA A 49 -8.62 0.43 4.13
CA ALA A 49 -7.86 0.67 2.91
C ALA A 49 -8.13 -0.42 1.85
N TYR A 50 -8.19 -1.69 2.26
CA TYR A 50 -8.52 -2.79 1.37
C TYR A 50 -9.95 -2.66 0.81
N GLN A 51 -10.93 -2.33 1.66
CA GLN A 51 -12.32 -2.11 1.23
C GLN A 51 -12.43 -0.95 0.25
N LEU A 52 -11.75 0.16 0.53
CA LEU A 52 -11.73 1.32 -0.37
C LEU A 52 -11.12 0.96 -1.73
N ALA A 53 -10.09 0.11 -1.76
CA ALA A 53 -9.46 -0.35 -2.99
C ALA A 53 -10.36 -1.26 -3.83
N GLU A 54 -11.11 -2.17 -3.19
CA GLU A 54 -12.14 -2.97 -3.88
C GLU A 54 -13.27 -2.09 -4.43
N GLN A 55 -13.70 -1.07 -3.67
CA GLN A 55 -14.68 -0.10 -4.17
C GLN A 55 -14.15 0.66 -5.39
N GLN A 56 -12.93 1.19 -5.33
CA GLN A 56 -12.31 1.86 -6.48
C GLN A 56 -12.17 0.93 -7.69
N LYS A 57 -11.73 -0.31 -7.49
CA LYS A 57 -11.68 -1.32 -8.55
C LYS A 57 -13.07 -1.53 -9.18
N SER A 58 -14.12 -1.66 -8.37
CA SER A 58 -15.48 -1.87 -8.89
C SER A 58 -15.97 -0.69 -9.74
N VAL A 59 -15.70 0.54 -9.30
CA VAL A 59 -16.04 1.76 -10.05
C VAL A 59 -15.25 1.86 -11.34
N LEU A 60 -13.92 1.61 -11.29
CA LEU A 60 -13.05 1.65 -12.46
C LEU A 60 -13.40 0.56 -13.49
N LEU A 61 -13.79 -0.64 -13.04
CA LEU A 61 -14.28 -1.70 -13.92
C LEU A 61 -15.62 -1.35 -14.55
N GLN A 62 -16.54 -0.75 -13.80
CA GLN A 62 -17.83 -0.29 -14.33
C GLN A 62 -17.62 0.83 -15.37
N GLN A 63 -16.68 1.74 -15.12
CA GLN A 63 -16.26 2.76 -16.06
C GLN A 63 -15.64 2.17 -17.34
N LEU A 64 -14.84 1.11 -17.22
CA LEU A 64 -14.30 0.35 -18.36
C LEU A 64 -15.36 -0.42 -19.16
N GLN A 65 -16.49 -0.79 -18.55
CA GLN A 65 -17.61 -1.43 -19.25
C GLN A 65 -18.48 -0.45 -20.04
N GLN A 66 -18.48 0.83 -19.64
CA GLN A 66 -19.21 1.91 -20.33
C GLN A 66 -18.40 2.56 -21.45
N VAL A 67 -17.25 1.98 -21.81
CA VAL A 67 -16.35 2.54 -22.81
C VAL A 67 -16.99 2.49 -24.20
N PRO A 68 -17.05 3.62 -24.94
CA PRO A 68 -17.65 3.69 -26.27
C PRO A 68 -16.82 2.88 -27.28
N ALA A 69 -17.45 2.40 -28.36
CA ALA A 69 -16.79 1.54 -29.37
C ALA A 69 -15.63 2.22 -30.13
N ALA A 70 -15.48 3.54 -30.03
CA ALA A 70 -14.45 4.35 -30.67
C ALA A 70 -13.39 4.82 -29.66
N THR A 71 -12.60 3.89 -29.13
CA THR A 71 -11.55 4.18 -28.13
C THR A 71 -10.21 4.54 -28.73
N VAL A 72 -9.47 5.40 -28.02
CA VAL A 72 -8.04 5.67 -28.29
C VAL A 72 -7.17 4.42 -28.06
N LEU A 73 -7.60 3.51 -27.18
CA LEU A 73 -6.87 2.29 -26.86
C LEU A 73 -7.26 1.11 -27.76
N SER A 74 -6.27 0.33 -28.16
CA SER A 74 -6.45 -0.96 -28.82
C SER A 74 -7.11 -1.99 -27.87
N PRO A 75 -7.76 -3.04 -28.40
CA PRO A 75 -8.40 -4.07 -27.57
C PRO A 75 -7.41 -4.80 -26.63
N VAL A 76 -6.12 -4.83 -26.99
CA VAL A 76 -5.06 -5.39 -26.14
C VAL A 76 -4.72 -4.42 -24.99
N GLU A 77 -4.62 -3.12 -25.26
CA GLU A 77 -4.38 -2.09 -24.23
C GLU A 77 -5.57 -1.98 -23.25
N LEU A 78 -6.81 -2.20 -23.73
CA LEU A 78 -8.01 -2.19 -22.89
C LEU A 78 -8.05 -3.40 -21.93
N LYS A 79 -7.65 -4.59 -22.40
CA LYS A 79 -7.44 -5.77 -21.53
C LYS A 79 -6.33 -5.51 -20.49
N MET A 80 -5.27 -4.81 -20.87
CA MET A 80 -4.21 -4.42 -19.92
C MET A 80 -4.70 -3.48 -18.84
N CYS A 81 -5.53 -2.50 -19.19
CA CYS A 81 -6.13 -1.59 -18.23
C CYS A 81 -7.04 -2.35 -17.25
N GLN A 82 -7.86 -3.28 -17.72
CA GLN A 82 -8.68 -4.14 -16.85
C GLN A 82 -7.82 -4.96 -15.88
N LEU A 83 -6.73 -5.53 -16.38
CA LEU A 83 -5.84 -6.37 -15.57
C LEU A 83 -5.09 -5.52 -14.52
N LEU A 84 -4.67 -4.31 -14.88
CA LEU A 84 -4.08 -3.35 -13.95
C LEU A 84 -5.06 -2.94 -12.84
N VAL A 85 -6.31 -2.62 -13.18
CA VAL A 85 -7.37 -2.28 -12.22
C VAL A 85 -7.70 -3.46 -11.30
N GLN A 86 -7.67 -4.70 -11.81
CA GLN A 86 -7.84 -5.89 -10.99
C GLN A 86 -6.72 -6.11 -9.97
N THR A 87 -5.50 -5.60 -10.23
CA THR A 87 -4.36 -5.74 -9.31
C THR A 87 -4.32 -4.72 -8.17
N LEU A 88 -5.16 -3.68 -8.22
CA LEU A 88 -5.25 -2.63 -7.20
C LEU A 88 -5.42 -3.16 -5.75
N PRO A 89 -6.36 -4.08 -5.47
CA PRO A 89 -6.58 -4.59 -4.11
C PRO A 89 -5.44 -5.49 -3.64
N LEU A 90 -4.81 -6.21 -4.58
CA LEU A 90 -3.64 -7.05 -4.31
C LEU A 90 -2.42 -6.20 -3.92
N LEU A 91 -2.23 -5.06 -4.60
CA LEU A 91 -1.21 -4.07 -4.24
C LEU A 91 -1.44 -3.49 -2.84
N VAL A 92 -2.68 -3.08 -2.50
CA VAL A 92 -2.99 -2.60 -1.13
C VAL A 92 -2.71 -3.68 -0.11
N LYS A 93 -3.11 -4.92 -0.38
CA LYS A 93 -2.90 -6.04 0.53
C LYS A 93 -1.41 -6.31 0.73
N GLU A 94 -0.62 -6.43 -0.33
CA GLU A 94 0.81 -6.75 -0.23
C GLU A 94 1.65 -5.61 0.32
N CYS A 95 1.36 -4.35 -0.05
CA CYS A 95 2.04 -3.18 0.50
C CYS A 95 1.76 -3.00 1.99
N CYS A 96 0.51 -3.19 2.45
CA CYS A 96 0.16 -3.08 3.86
C CYS A 96 0.61 -4.29 4.71
N SER A 97 0.67 -5.50 4.14
CA SER A 97 1.00 -6.72 4.91
C SER A 97 2.48 -7.06 4.94
N LYS A 98 3.22 -6.77 3.87
CA LYS A 98 4.63 -7.19 3.73
C LYS A 98 5.61 -6.01 3.71
N ALA A 99 5.12 -4.77 3.86
CA ALA A 99 5.92 -3.54 3.70
C ALA A 99 6.74 -3.52 2.39
N ILE A 100 6.21 -4.18 1.35
CA ILE A 100 6.85 -4.27 0.03
C ILE A 100 6.49 -3.02 -0.77
N THR A 101 7.46 -2.52 -1.53
CA THR A 101 7.22 -1.35 -2.37
C THR A 101 6.26 -1.69 -3.52
N PRO A 102 5.37 -0.77 -3.92
CA PRO A 102 4.42 -0.99 -5.02
C PRO A 102 5.09 -1.46 -6.32
N GLN A 103 6.28 -0.95 -6.64
CA GLN A 103 7.05 -1.39 -7.81
C GLN A 103 7.50 -2.86 -7.74
N GLN A 104 7.81 -3.39 -6.56
CA GLN A 104 8.19 -4.80 -6.39
C GLN A 104 6.99 -5.71 -6.60
N VAL A 105 5.83 -5.36 -6.04
CA VAL A 105 4.57 -6.08 -6.25
C VAL A 105 4.20 -6.06 -7.73
N MET A 106 4.33 -4.90 -8.39
CA MET A 106 4.02 -4.77 -9.80
C MET A 106 5.01 -5.45 -10.72
N LYS A 107 6.31 -5.45 -10.43
CA LYS A 107 7.30 -6.26 -11.18
C LYS A 107 6.98 -7.75 -11.08
N HIS A 108 6.65 -8.23 -9.89
CA HIS A 108 6.30 -9.63 -9.67
C HIS A 108 4.98 -10.01 -10.37
N GLN A 109 4.01 -9.08 -10.42
CA GLN A 109 2.77 -9.24 -11.20
C GLN A 109 3.05 -9.22 -12.71
N THR A 110 3.78 -8.22 -13.23
CA THR A 110 4.08 -8.12 -14.68
C THR A 110 4.90 -9.28 -15.21
N GLN A 111 5.76 -9.89 -14.39
CA GLN A 111 6.49 -11.11 -14.75
C GLN A 111 5.58 -12.35 -14.84
N ARG A 112 4.45 -12.36 -14.12
CA ARG A 112 3.45 -13.43 -14.16
C ARG A 112 2.38 -13.21 -15.24
N LEU A 113 2.28 -12.01 -15.80
CA LEU A 113 1.40 -11.73 -16.93
C LEU A 113 2.05 -12.22 -18.23
N PRO A 114 1.36 -13.05 -19.04
CA PRO A 114 1.86 -13.53 -20.33
C PRO A 114 2.16 -12.38 -21.32
N ASP A 115 1.55 -11.21 -21.12
CA ASP A 115 1.71 -10.03 -21.97
C ASP A 115 2.37 -8.84 -21.23
N GLY A 116 3.19 -9.10 -20.20
CA GLY A 116 3.86 -8.03 -19.44
C GLY A 116 4.67 -7.03 -20.29
N ALA A 117 5.17 -7.47 -21.46
CA ALA A 117 5.83 -6.62 -22.44
C ALA A 117 4.88 -5.56 -23.06
N HIS A 118 3.62 -5.91 -23.33
CA HIS A 118 2.61 -5.00 -23.88
C HIS A 118 2.18 -3.93 -22.86
N LEU A 119 2.14 -4.27 -21.56
CA LEU A 119 1.88 -3.30 -20.50
C LEU A 119 2.99 -2.24 -20.42
N ALA A 120 4.26 -2.68 -20.47
CA ALA A 120 5.40 -1.78 -20.49
C ALA A 120 5.43 -0.90 -21.76
N LEU A 121 4.97 -1.43 -22.89
CA LEU A 121 4.86 -0.72 -24.16
C LEU A 121 3.75 0.34 -24.12
N MET A 122 2.58 0.00 -23.59
CA MET A 122 1.47 0.94 -23.35
C MET A 122 1.91 2.09 -22.43
N MET A 123 2.64 1.78 -21.36
CA MET A 123 3.16 2.79 -20.45
C MET A 123 4.17 3.70 -21.12
N LYS A 124 5.11 3.16 -21.90
CA LYS A 124 6.05 3.99 -22.69
C LYS A 124 5.35 4.85 -23.74
N ARG A 125 4.24 4.37 -24.31
CA ARG A 125 3.47 5.07 -25.34
C ARG A 125 2.71 6.28 -24.81
N HIS A 126 2.23 6.22 -23.56
CA HIS A 126 1.51 7.31 -22.93
C HIS A 126 2.38 7.99 -21.86
N ASN A 127 2.95 9.15 -22.19
CA ASN A 127 3.86 9.89 -21.30
C ASN A 127 3.25 10.20 -19.91
N ARG A 128 1.91 10.34 -19.84
CA ARG A 128 1.14 10.51 -18.59
C ARG A 128 1.17 9.26 -17.68
N LEU A 129 1.24 8.06 -18.25
CA LEU A 129 1.34 6.80 -17.51
C LEU A 129 2.79 6.51 -17.11
N THR A 130 3.79 6.92 -17.91
CA THR A 130 5.21 6.75 -17.60
C THR A 130 5.61 7.42 -16.30
N THR A 131 5.20 8.68 -16.09
CA THR A 131 5.56 9.44 -14.89
C THR A 131 4.95 8.83 -13.63
N LEU A 132 3.70 8.36 -13.71
CA LEU A 132 3.01 7.69 -12.62
C LEU A 132 3.57 6.29 -12.34
N TRP A 133 4.07 5.59 -13.36
CA TRP A 133 4.68 4.26 -13.22
C TRP A 133 6.04 4.31 -12.53
N GLN A 134 6.81 5.37 -12.78
CA GLN A 134 8.12 5.57 -12.16
C GLN A 134 8.02 5.97 -10.68
N ASN A 135 6.89 6.55 -10.27
CA ASN A 135 6.64 6.91 -8.88
C ASN A 135 6.31 5.66 -8.05
N ASN A 136 7.14 5.37 -7.05
CA ASN A 136 7.03 4.17 -6.20
C ASN A 136 6.07 4.38 -5.01
N THR A 137 4.92 5.01 -5.26
CA THR A 137 3.95 5.34 -4.21
C THR A 137 2.60 4.69 -4.48
N MET A 138 1.86 4.38 -3.43
CA MET A 138 0.54 3.77 -3.61
C MET A 138 -0.44 4.72 -4.32
N MET A 139 -0.33 6.02 -4.02
CA MET A 139 -1.14 7.07 -4.65
C MET A 139 -0.88 7.18 -6.14
N SER A 140 0.38 7.08 -6.59
CA SER A 140 0.70 7.10 -8.01
C SER A 140 0.15 5.89 -8.76
N HIS A 141 0.05 4.72 -8.13
CA HIS A 141 -0.59 3.55 -8.74
C HIS A 141 -2.11 3.65 -8.83
N LEU A 142 -2.76 4.24 -7.81
CA LEU A 142 -4.18 4.59 -7.89
C LEU A 142 -4.43 5.57 -9.03
N GLN A 143 -3.65 6.64 -9.11
CA GLN A 143 -3.71 7.62 -10.19
C GLN A 143 -3.42 7.00 -11.55
N LEU A 144 -2.48 6.06 -11.64
CA LEU A 144 -2.18 5.35 -12.87
C LEU A 144 -3.39 4.56 -13.36
N CYS A 145 -4.09 3.88 -12.47
CA CYS A 145 -5.32 3.16 -12.81
C CYS A 145 -6.43 4.11 -13.25
N THR A 146 -6.62 5.23 -12.55
CA THR A 146 -7.61 6.26 -12.93
C THR A 146 -7.30 6.90 -14.28
N VAL A 147 -6.04 7.25 -14.53
CA VAL A 147 -5.60 7.84 -15.81
C VAL A 147 -5.67 6.82 -16.94
N ALA A 148 -5.36 5.55 -16.68
CA ALA A 148 -5.50 4.48 -17.68
C ALA A 148 -6.97 4.25 -18.07
N VAL A 149 -7.90 4.29 -17.11
CA VAL A 149 -9.34 4.22 -17.39
C VAL A 149 -9.85 5.46 -18.10
N ALA A 150 -9.39 6.66 -17.70
CA ALA A 150 -9.75 7.90 -18.38
C ALA A 150 -9.26 7.89 -19.84
N LEU A 151 -8.04 7.41 -20.11
CA LEU A 151 -7.52 7.24 -21.47
C LEU A 151 -8.33 6.21 -22.28
N ALA A 152 -8.82 5.15 -21.64
CA ALA A 152 -9.71 4.17 -22.28
C ALA A 152 -11.08 4.75 -22.62
N GLN A 153 -11.54 5.76 -21.86
CA GLN A 153 -12.80 6.48 -22.09
C GLN A 153 -12.64 7.69 -23.02
N GLU A 154 -11.42 8.15 -23.29
CA GLU A 154 -11.18 9.19 -24.30
C GLU A 154 -11.55 8.64 -25.69
N GLU A 155 -12.49 9.32 -26.34
CA GLU A 155 -12.84 9.05 -27.73
C GLU A 155 -11.70 9.53 -28.64
N THR A 156 -11.44 8.80 -29.73
CA THR A 156 -10.60 9.30 -30.82
C THR A 156 -11.30 10.43 -31.57
N GLN A 157 -11.40 11.63 -30.98
CA GLN A 157 -11.73 12.84 -31.73
C GLN A 157 -10.50 13.31 -32.51
N ALA A 158 -10.09 12.55 -33.54
CA ALA A 158 -9.07 12.97 -34.51
C ALA A 158 -9.00 12.04 -35.75
N LYS A 159 -10.12 11.55 -36.29
CA LYS A 159 -10.14 10.89 -37.61
C LYS A 159 -11.43 11.16 -38.41
N ALA A 160 -11.87 12.42 -38.46
CA ALA A 160 -12.78 12.95 -39.48
C ALA A 160 -12.87 14.48 -39.37
N GLY A 161 -11.79 15.18 -39.71
CA GLY A 161 -11.75 16.63 -39.85
C GLY A 161 -10.63 17.00 -40.81
#